data_AF-A0A1V6FEL6-F1
#
_entry.id   AF-A0A1V6FEL6-F1
#
_cell.length_a   1.000
_cell.length_b   1.000
_cell.length_c   1.000
_cell.angle_alpha   90.00
_cell.angle_beta   90.00
_cell.angle_gamma   90.00
#
_symmetry.space_group_name_H-M   'P 1'
#
loop_
_entity.id
_entity.type
_entity.pdbx_description
1 polymer ?
#
loop_
_entity_poly.entity_id
_entity_poly.type
_entity_poly.pdbx_seq_one_letter_code
_entity_poly.pdbx_strand_id
1 'polypeptide(L)'
;MAKKSVSQRDDDLGEAAPDKKAKRKANKASKSQVSSVDDDTMSRVVEFCQELRWREAVLLCRTAQAKAEEEGREELAFSLSLALPKLEWSLRRQIAAAFIHEAKAMLKKEYLLDVGQ
;
A
#
# COMPACT_ATOMS: atom_id res chain seq x y z
N MET A 1 56.55 -11.54 2.41
CA MET A 1 57.49 -11.55 1.27
C MET A 1 56.98 -12.57 0.25
N ALA A 2 56.90 -12.18 -1.03
CA ALA A 2 56.37 -12.97 -2.13
C ALA A 2 57.49 -13.35 -3.12
N LYS A 3 57.48 -14.59 -3.66
CA LYS A 3 58.09 -15.09 -4.92
C LYS A 3 57.38 -16.44 -5.24
N LYS A 4 56.54 -16.66 -6.27
CA LYS A 4 56.54 -16.52 -7.76
C LYS A 4 57.26 -17.66 -8.51
N SER A 5 56.48 -18.45 -9.26
CA SER A 5 56.81 -19.24 -10.49
C SER A 5 55.51 -19.95 -10.92
N VAL A 6 54.75 -19.67 -11.98
CA VAL A 6 54.93 -19.43 -13.44
C VAL A 6 55.36 -20.65 -14.27
N SER A 7 54.53 -20.92 -15.29
CA SER A 7 54.68 -21.73 -16.52
C SER A 7 54.48 -23.25 -16.42
N GLN A 8 53.82 -23.97 -17.34
CA GLN A 8 53.21 -23.69 -18.65
C GLN A 8 52.66 -25.02 -19.21
N ARG A 9 51.56 -25.01 -19.99
CA ARG A 9 51.36 -25.90 -21.17
C ARG A 9 50.12 -25.49 -21.94
N ASP A 10 50.35 -25.26 -23.22
CA ASP A 10 49.44 -24.78 -24.26
C ASP A 10 48.67 -25.93 -24.95
N ASP A 11 47.65 -25.52 -25.71
CA ASP A 11 47.02 -26.15 -26.89
C ASP A 11 46.26 -27.48 -26.76
N ASP A 12 44.95 -27.47 -27.05
CA ASP A 12 44.42 -28.14 -28.25
C ASP A 12 42.94 -27.78 -28.53
N LEU A 13 42.61 -27.75 -29.82
CA LEU A 13 41.38 -27.28 -30.45
C LEU A 13 40.17 -28.22 -30.29
N GLY A 14 38.94 -27.70 -30.46
CA GLY A 14 37.82 -28.54 -30.91
C GLY A 14 36.42 -28.10 -30.48
N GLU A 15 35.67 -27.52 -31.42
CA GLU A 15 34.21 -27.43 -31.40
C GLU A 15 33.52 -28.77 -31.06
N ALA A 16 32.41 -28.72 -30.32
CA ALA A 16 31.08 -29.09 -30.85
C ALA A 16 30.00 -29.30 -29.76
N ALA A 17 28.82 -28.77 -30.07
CA ALA A 17 27.47 -29.22 -29.70
C ALA A 17 26.86 -28.87 -28.31
N PRO A 18 25.73 -28.12 -28.30
CA PRO A 18 24.99 -27.73 -27.11
C PRO A 18 23.86 -28.71 -26.81
N ASP A 19 23.64 -29.11 -25.55
CA ASP A 19 22.34 -29.59 -25.08
C ASP A 19 22.33 -29.80 -23.56
N LYS A 20 21.15 -29.84 -22.94
CA LYS A 20 20.87 -30.07 -21.49
C LYS A 20 20.70 -28.83 -20.58
N LYS A 21 20.05 -27.75 -21.03
CA LYS A 21 19.52 -26.69 -20.12
C LYS A 21 17.99 -26.47 -20.19
N ALA A 22 17.21 -27.51 -20.48
CA ALA A 22 15.75 -27.45 -20.42
C ALA A 22 15.15 -28.55 -19.54
N LYS A 23 15.47 -28.56 -18.23
CA LYS A 23 14.78 -29.45 -17.26
C LYS A 23 14.73 -28.93 -15.82
N ARG A 24 14.53 -27.63 -15.63
CA ARG A 24 14.30 -27.00 -14.31
C ARG A 24 13.37 -25.78 -14.36
N LYS A 25 12.15 -25.92 -14.89
CA LYS A 25 11.07 -24.93 -14.68
C LYS A 25 9.66 -25.56 -14.55
N ALA A 26 9.56 -26.80 -14.09
CA ALA A 26 8.28 -27.50 -13.89
C ALA A 26 7.93 -27.71 -12.40
N ASN A 27 8.36 -26.80 -11.50
CA ASN A 27 8.04 -26.93 -10.06
C ASN A 27 7.73 -25.60 -9.35
N LYS A 28 7.18 -24.63 -10.08
CA LYS A 28 6.63 -23.39 -9.49
C LYS A 28 5.13 -23.27 -9.80
N ALA A 29 4.40 -24.36 -9.58
CA ALA A 29 2.95 -24.45 -9.78
C ALA A 29 2.21 -24.90 -8.50
N SER A 30 2.83 -24.74 -7.33
CA SER A 30 2.24 -25.18 -6.05
C SER A 30 2.70 -24.31 -4.88
N LYS A 31 2.58 -22.99 -5.02
CA LYS A 31 2.63 -22.10 -3.85
C LYS A 31 1.34 -21.30 -3.78
N SER A 32 0.43 -21.82 -2.95
CA SER A 32 -0.55 -21.08 -2.15
C SER A 32 -1.54 -20.20 -2.90
N GLN A 33 -2.59 -20.83 -3.43
CA GLN A 33 -3.91 -20.20 -3.56
C GLN A 33 -4.54 -20.06 -2.17
N VAL A 34 -4.20 -19.03 -1.40
CA VAL A 34 -4.93 -18.60 -0.18
C VAL A 34 -4.88 -17.07 -0.03
N SER A 35 -5.03 -16.30 -1.11
CA SER A 35 -4.86 -14.84 -1.06
C SER A 35 -6.03 -14.05 -1.68
N SER A 36 -7.28 -14.51 -1.51
CA SER A 36 -8.42 -13.91 -2.23
C SER A 36 -9.37 -13.06 -1.37
N VAL A 37 -8.99 -12.68 -0.14
CA VAL A 37 -9.85 -11.82 0.72
C VAL A 37 -9.07 -10.63 1.32
N ASP A 38 -7.75 -10.77 1.52
CA ASP A 38 -6.90 -9.68 2.00
C ASP A 38 -6.72 -8.55 0.97
N ASP A 39 -6.77 -8.87 -0.33
CA ASP A 39 -6.52 -7.91 -1.42
C ASP A 39 -7.61 -6.84 -1.55
N ASP A 40 -8.84 -7.13 -1.10
CA ASP A 40 -9.97 -6.22 -1.32
C ASP A 40 -10.04 -5.08 -0.30
N THR A 41 -9.61 -5.31 0.95
CA THR A 41 -9.83 -4.32 2.01
C THR A 41 -8.99 -3.07 1.82
N MET A 42 -7.68 -3.23 1.60
CA MET A 42 -6.79 -2.09 1.38
C MET A 42 -7.11 -1.37 0.07
N SER A 43 -7.46 -2.12 -0.98
CA SER A 43 -7.94 -1.56 -2.25
C SER A 43 -9.19 -0.71 -2.04
N ARG A 44 -10.16 -1.19 -1.27
CA ARG A 44 -11.38 -0.44 -0.96
C ARG A 44 -11.13 0.80 -0.11
N VAL A 45 -10.19 0.74 0.83
CA VAL A 45 -9.75 1.93 1.59
C VAL A 45 -9.15 2.97 0.64
N VAL A 46 -8.35 2.55 -0.34
CA VAL A 46 -7.77 3.45 -1.35
C VAL A 46 -8.84 4.08 -2.23
N GLU A 47 -9.84 3.31 -2.67
CA GLU A 47 -10.99 3.84 -3.44
C GLU A 47 -11.72 4.94 -2.65
N PHE A 48 -12.03 4.72 -1.37
CA PHE A 48 -12.65 5.76 -0.54
C PHE A 48 -11.77 7.01 -0.38
N CYS A 49 -10.44 6.85 -0.34
CA CYS A 49 -9.53 8.00 -0.32
C CYS A 49 -9.58 8.80 -1.63
N GLN A 50 -9.63 8.11 -2.77
CA GLN A 50 -9.76 8.75 -4.10
C GLN A 50 -11.10 9.51 -4.23
N GLU A 51 -12.16 8.98 -3.64
CA GLU A 51 -13.49 9.60 -3.59
C GLU A 51 -13.62 10.70 -2.50
N LEU A 52 -12.58 11.01 -1.74
CA LEU A 52 -12.61 11.93 -0.59
C LEU A 52 -13.59 11.53 0.52
N ARG A 53 -13.91 10.23 0.61
CA ARG A 53 -14.82 9.62 1.58
C ARG A 53 -14.05 9.18 2.82
N TRP A 54 -13.45 10.17 3.49
CA TRP A 54 -12.53 9.94 4.61
C TRP A 54 -13.20 9.27 5.81
N ARG A 55 -14.51 9.52 6.05
CA ARG A 55 -15.26 8.86 7.13
C ARG A 55 -15.36 7.36 6.89
N GLU A 56 -15.76 6.97 5.68
CA GLU A 56 -15.91 5.57 5.28
C GLU A 56 -14.57 4.84 5.26
N ALA A 57 -13.50 5.51 4.78
CA ALA A 57 -12.15 4.97 4.84
C ALA A 57 -11.71 4.67 6.28
N VAL A 58 -11.91 5.60 7.21
CA VAL A 58 -11.56 5.40 8.64
C VAL A 58 -12.37 4.27 9.26
N LEU A 59 -13.69 4.22 9.01
CA LEU A 59 -14.56 3.17 9.55
C LEU A 59 -14.15 1.80 9.02
N LEU A 60 -13.97 1.67 7.71
CA LEU A 60 -13.54 0.42 7.10
C LEU A 60 -12.18 -0.03 7.67
N CYS A 61 -11.21 0.88 7.74
CA CYS A 61 -9.87 0.58 8.26
C CYS A 61 -9.92 0.08 9.72
N ARG A 62 -10.71 0.72 10.61
CA ARG A 62 -10.86 0.27 12.00
C ARG A 62 -11.53 -1.10 12.10
N THR A 63 -12.63 -1.30 11.37
CA THR A 63 -13.35 -2.58 11.39
C THR A 63 -12.50 -3.72 10.86
N ALA A 64 -11.74 -3.48 9.79
CA ALA A 64 -10.80 -4.43 9.23
C ALA A 64 -9.63 -4.72 10.17
N GLN A 65 -9.12 -3.71 10.87
CA GLN A 65 -8.05 -3.88 11.83
C GLN A 65 -8.50 -4.80 12.98
N ALA A 66 -9.65 -4.50 13.59
CA ALA A 66 -10.19 -5.31 14.68
C ALA A 66 -10.44 -6.76 14.23
N LYS A 67 -11.00 -6.95 13.03
CA LYS A 67 -11.20 -8.28 12.45
C LYS A 67 -9.88 -9.02 12.16
N ALA A 68 -8.87 -8.31 11.70
CA ALA A 68 -7.54 -8.89 11.47
C ALA A 68 -6.87 -9.30 12.79
N GLU A 69 -7.04 -8.53 13.86
CA GLU A 69 -6.57 -8.87 15.20
C GLU A 69 -7.30 -10.10 15.75
N GLU A 70 -8.62 -10.19 15.62
CA GLU A 70 -9.43 -11.34 16.03
C GLU A 70 -9.06 -12.64 15.28
N GLU A 71 -8.71 -12.52 14.00
CA GLU A 71 -8.35 -13.66 13.16
C GLU A 71 -6.85 -14.01 13.22
N GLY A 72 -6.05 -13.30 14.02
CA GLY A 72 -4.60 -13.54 14.14
C GLY A 72 -3.79 -13.13 12.90
N ARG A 73 -4.34 -12.27 12.03
CA ARG A 73 -3.67 -11.72 10.84
C ARG A 73 -2.81 -10.50 11.23
N GLU A 74 -1.72 -10.75 11.96
CA GLU A 74 -0.88 -9.71 12.57
C GLU A 74 -0.28 -8.71 11.55
N GLU A 75 0.22 -9.18 10.41
CA GLU A 75 0.80 -8.31 9.38
C GLU A 75 -0.23 -7.33 8.80
N LEU A 76 -1.46 -7.83 8.55
CA LEU A 76 -2.56 -6.99 8.05
C LEU A 76 -2.99 -5.99 9.11
N ALA A 77 -3.22 -6.44 10.35
CA ALA A 77 -3.58 -5.58 11.47
C ALA A 77 -2.55 -4.46 11.67
N PHE A 78 -1.27 -4.81 11.64
CA PHE A 78 -0.18 -3.84 11.72
C PHE A 78 -0.22 -2.84 10.55
N SER A 79 -0.36 -3.30 9.31
CA SER A 79 -0.44 -2.41 8.13
C SER A 79 -1.62 -1.43 8.21
N LEU A 80 -2.78 -1.88 8.69
CA LEU A 80 -3.97 -1.06 8.90
C LEU A 80 -3.74 -0.04 10.02
N SER A 81 -3.09 -0.46 11.11
CA SER A 81 -2.74 0.45 12.22
C SER A 81 -1.83 1.60 11.78
N LEU A 82 -0.95 1.38 10.79
CA LEU A 82 -0.09 2.42 10.23
C LEU A 82 -0.84 3.37 9.27
N ALA A 83 -1.87 2.89 8.60
CA ALA A 83 -2.70 3.68 7.69
C ALA A 83 -3.67 4.60 8.46
N LEU A 84 -4.22 4.12 9.58
CA LEU A 84 -5.27 4.79 10.34
C LEU A 84 -4.97 6.26 10.71
N PRO A 85 -3.78 6.63 11.23
CA PRO A 85 -3.49 8.01 11.60
C PRO A 85 -3.54 8.99 10.41
N LYS A 86 -3.16 8.53 9.21
CA LYS A 86 -3.18 9.35 7.99
C LYS A 86 -4.60 9.61 7.50
N LEU A 87 -5.46 8.59 7.61
CA LEU A 87 -6.89 8.72 7.30
C LEU A 87 -7.57 9.67 8.27
N GLU A 88 -7.30 9.54 9.57
CA GLU A 88 -7.87 10.42 10.60
C GLU A 88 -7.43 11.87 10.43
N TRP A 89 -6.16 12.12 10.10
CA TRP A 89 -5.67 13.46 9.82
C TRP A 89 -6.41 14.10 8.65
N SER A 90 -6.63 13.35 7.57
CA SER A 90 -7.34 13.81 6.37
C SER A 90 -8.80 14.12 6.68
N LEU A 91 -9.46 13.25 7.46
CA LEU A 91 -10.82 13.47 7.94
C LEU A 91 -10.94 14.74 8.79
N ARG A 92 -10.04 14.95 9.77
CA ARG A 92 -10.04 16.15 10.62
C ARG A 92 -9.93 17.42 9.78
N ARG A 93 -9.08 17.42 8.76
CA ARG A 93 -8.94 18.55 7.83
C ARG A 93 -10.19 18.79 6.99
N GLN A 94 -10.81 17.74 6.47
CA GLN A 94 -12.07 17.86 5.72
C GLN A 94 -13.15 18.49 6.61
N ILE A 95 -13.29 18.02 7.86
CA ILE A 95 -14.25 18.55 8.82
C ILE A 95 -13.97 20.03 9.12
N ALA A 96 -12.71 20.38 9.40
CA ALA A 96 -12.32 21.76 9.67
C ALA A 96 -12.59 22.68 8.46
N ALA A 97 -12.27 22.23 7.25
CA ALA A 97 -12.54 22.98 6.03
C ALA A 97 -14.04 23.20 5.81
N ALA A 98 -14.85 22.15 5.98
CA ALA A 98 -16.31 22.24 5.87
C ALA A 98 -16.90 23.19 6.92
N PHE A 99 -16.43 23.12 8.17
CA PHE A 99 -16.85 24.01 9.24
C PHE A 99 -16.52 25.47 8.94
N ILE A 100 -15.29 25.77 8.51
CA ILE A 100 -14.88 27.14 8.14
C ILE A 100 -15.71 27.65 6.95
N HIS A 101 -15.98 26.79 5.97
CA HIS A 101 -16.80 27.15 4.82
C HIS A 101 -18.22 27.53 5.24
N GLU A 102 -18.86 26.70 6.06
CA GLU A 102 -20.22 26.96 6.56
C GLU A 102 -20.26 28.19 7.46
N ALA A 103 -19.29 28.37 8.36
CA ALA A 103 -19.18 29.55 9.20
C ALA A 103 -19.06 30.83 8.35
N LYS A 104 -18.25 30.81 7.28
CA LYS A 104 -18.16 31.93 6.33
C LYS A 104 -19.48 32.16 5.58
N ALA A 105 -20.20 31.10 5.22
CA ALA A 105 -21.49 31.21 4.56
C ALA A 105 -22.57 31.79 5.48
N MET A 106 -22.59 31.39 6.75
CA MET A 106 -23.45 31.92 7.80
C MET A 106 -23.16 33.41 8.03
N LEU A 107 -21.90 33.78 8.27
CA LEU A 107 -21.52 35.19 8.44
C LEU A 107 -21.95 36.02 7.24
N LYS A 108 -21.73 35.57 6.00
CA LYS A 108 -22.19 36.30 4.80
C LYS A 108 -23.70 36.52 4.77
N LYS A 109 -24.50 35.54 5.21
CA LYS A 109 -25.96 35.67 5.28
C LYS A 109 -26.39 36.63 6.38
N GLU A 110 -25.71 36.64 7.52
CA GLU A 110 -26.01 37.53 8.64
C GLU A 110 -25.55 38.98 8.37
N TYR A 111 -24.43 39.18 7.68
CA TYR A 111 -23.96 40.49 7.20
C TYR A 111 -24.73 41.03 5.98
N LEU A 112 -25.73 40.30 5.47
CA LEU A 112 -26.68 40.78 4.45
C LEU A 112 -27.92 41.45 5.06
N LEU A 113 -28.03 41.53 6.40
CA LEU A 113 -29.16 42.19 7.08
C LEU A 113 -28.87 43.56 7.69
N ASP A 114 -27.63 44.02 7.79
CA ASP A 114 -27.27 45.39 8.23
C ASP A 114 -25.73 45.53 8.14
N VAL A 115 -25.08 46.57 7.63
CA VAL A 115 -25.39 48.00 7.50
C VAL A 115 -24.59 48.52 6.30
N GLY A 116 -25.27 49.05 5.28
CA GLY A 116 -24.60 49.61 4.10
C GLY A 116 -25.59 50.27 3.13
N GLN A 117 -26.25 51.32 3.64
CA GLN A 117 -26.44 52.53 2.83
C GLN A 117 -25.10 53.26 2.73
#